data_AF-A0A4Y7R5M1-F1
#
_entry.id   AF-A0A4Y7R5M1-F1
#
_cell.length_a   1.000
_cell.length_b   1.000
_cell.length_c   1.000
_cell.angle_alpha   90.00
_cell.angle_beta   90.00
_cell.angle_gamma   90.00
#
_symmetry.space_group_name_H-M   'P 1'
#
loop_
_entity.id
_entity.type
_entity.pdbx_description
1 polymer ?
#
loop_
_entity_poly.entity_id
_entity_poly.type
_entity_poly.pdbx_seq_one_letter_code
_entity_poly.pdbx_strand_id
1 'polypeptide(L)'
;MAATGQQLNYREPQTETELQVLLDRMYSVTIEAKQNGESPRFKGLLEIISSEVVILTAVHNIKANRGSETPGSDGETMRSILEQDYQDVIARVKDTLMDYHPAPVRRVYIPKPGKTEKRPLGITAAIDKVIQECVRIVIEPILEAQFFAHSYGFRPMRDAHMALARVVEVVHQTGYH
;
A
#
# COMPACT_ATOMS: atom_id res chain seq x y z
N MET A 1 15.48 -32.00 7.85
CA MET A 1 14.21 -31.92 8.59
C MET A 1 13.48 -30.69 8.10
N ALA A 2 12.34 -30.86 7.43
CA ALA A 2 11.58 -29.73 6.90
C ALA A 2 10.96 -28.97 8.08
N ALA A 3 11.36 -27.73 8.28
CA ALA A 3 10.71 -26.84 9.22
C ALA A 3 9.23 -26.72 8.82
N THR A 4 8.37 -27.02 9.77
CA THR A 4 6.93 -26.92 9.64
C THR A 4 6.58 -25.43 9.62
N GLY A 5 6.74 -24.79 8.46
CA GLY A 5 6.33 -23.40 8.26
C GLY A 5 4.88 -23.25 8.71
N GLN A 6 4.68 -22.53 9.81
CA GLN A 6 3.40 -22.46 10.49
C GLN A 6 2.38 -21.77 9.55
N GLN A 7 1.50 -22.57 8.95
CA GLN A 7 0.51 -22.09 8.02
C GLN A 7 -0.54 -21.30 8.80
N LEU A 8 -0.58 -19.98 8.59
CA LEU A 8 -1.59 -19.13 9.20
C LEU A 8 -2.93 -19.30 8.45
N ASN A 9 -3.94 -19.81 9.17
CA ASN A 9 -5.34 -19.70 8.77
C ASN A 9 -5.87 -18.37 9.31
N TYR A 10 -6.28 -17.48 8.40
CA TYR A 10 -6.72 -16.15 8.76
C TYR A 10 -8.22 -16.12 9.01
N ARG A 11 -8.61 -15.35 10.02
CA ARG A 11 -9.98 -14.91 10.25
C ARG A 11 -10.09 -13.50 9.67
N GLU A 12 -11.17 -13.24 8.94
CA GLU A 12 -11.46 -11.92 8.41
C GLU A 12 -11.60 -10.90 9.56
N PRO A 13 -10.80 -9.81 9.55
CA PRO A 13 -10.86 -8.80 10.60
C PRO A 13 -12.20 -8.06 10.55
N GLN A 14 -12.80 -7.81 11.71
CA GLN A 14 -14.09 -7.11 11.84
C GLN A 14 -13.94 -5.67 12.33
N THR A 15 -12.77 -5.31 12.87
CA THR A 15 -12.47 -3.98 13.40
C THR A 15 -11.08 -3.53 13.00
N GLU A 16 -10.81 -2.21 13.00
CA GLU A 16 -9.49 -1.68 12.68
C GLU A 16 -8.41 -2.18 13.64
N THR A 17 -8.76 -2.40 14.92
CA THR A 17 -7.85 -3.01 15.90
C THR A 17 -7.50 -4.44 15.53
N GLU A 18 -8.48 -5.25 15.13
CA GLU A 18 -8.22 -6.62 14.66
C GLU A 18 -7.38 -6.64 13.38
N LEU A 19 -7.64 -5.69 12.46
CA LEU A 19 -6.82 -5.52 11.27
C LEU A 19 -5.37 -5.18 11.65
N GLN A 20 -5.14 -4.24 12.57
CA GLN A 20 -3.79 -3.88 13.01
C GLN A 20 -3.04 -5.08 13.62
N VAL A 21 -3.69 -5.81 14.54
CA VAL A 21 -3.12 -7.02 15.14
C VAL A 21 -2.77 -8.07 14.07
N LEU A 22 -3.61 -8.21 13.06
CA LEU A 22 -3.37 -9.08 11.92
C LEU A 22 -2.13 -8.65 11.12
N LEU A 23 -2.01 -7.36 10.76
CA LEU A 23 -0.88 -6.84 10.00
C LEU A 23 0.44 -6.98 10.79
N ASP A 24 0.43 -6.71 12.10
CA ASP A 24 1.60 -6.89 12.99
C ASP A 24 2.03 -8.36 13.06
N ARG A 25 1.07 -9.28 13.08
CA ARG A 25 1.34 -10.71 13.02
C ARG A 25 1.94 -11.12 11.68
N MET A 26 1.43 -10.59 10.57
CA MET A 26 1.97 -10.86 9.23
C MET A 26 3.43 -10.39 9.10
N TYR A 27 3.74 -9.22 9.65
CA TYR A 27 5.11 -8.72 9.75
C TYR A 27 5.99 -9.67 10.58
N SER A 28 5.55 -10.03 11.79
CA SER A 28 6.31 -10.87 12.72
C SER A 28 6.63 -12.26 12.15
N VAL A 29 5.64 -12.92 11.53
CA VAL A 29 5.84 -14.21 10.86
C VAL A 29 6.79 -14.09 9.67
N THR A 30 6.76 -12.97 8.96
CA THR A 30 7.71 -12.73 7.86
C THR A 30 9.14 -12.59 8.36
N ILE A 31 9.35 -11.91 9.49
CA ILE A 31 10.66 -11.81 10.13
C ILE A 31 11.17 -13.18 10.56
N GLU A 32 10.34 -13.98 11.24
CA GLU A 32 10.70 -15.33 11.69
C GLU A 32 11.10 -16.23 10.51
N ALA A 33 10.28 -16.26 9.45
CA ALA A 33 10.59 -17.03 8.24
C ALA A 33 11.94 -16.60 7.64
N LYS A 34 12.17 -15.29 7.51
CA LYS A 34 13.43 -14.75 6.98
C LYS A 34 14.64 -15.12 7.83
N GLN A 35 14.51 -15.11 9.16
CA GLN A 35 15.58 -15.51 10.08
C GLN A 35 15.93 -16.99 9.95
N ASN A 36 14.93 -17.83 9.66
CA ASN A 36 15.12 -19.27 9.43
C ASN A 36 15.59 -19.61 8.01
N GLY A 37 15.79 -18.61 7.14
CA GLY A 37 16.15 -18.82 5.73
C GLY A 37 14.99 -19.35 4.88
N GLU A 38 13.76 -19.14 5.32
CA GLU A 38 12.52 -19.58 4.69
C GLU A 38 11.75 -18.42 4.03
N SER A 39 10.79 -18.76 3.17
CA SER A 39 9.83 -17.81 2.63
C SER A 39 8.53 -17.86 3.43
N PRO A 40 7.94 -16.71 3.80
CA PRO A 40 6.70 -16.71 4.56
C PRO A 40 5.53 -17.19 3.70
N ARG A 41 4.54 -17.83 4.32
CA ARG A 41 3.39 -18.41 3.62
C ARG A 41 2.08 -17.88 4.18
N PHE A 42 1.32 -17.24 3.31
CA PHE A 42 0.02 -16.66 3.60
C PHE A 42 -1.04 -17.32 2.71
N LYS A 43 -2.21 -17.62 3.27
CA LYS A 43 -3.43 -17.97 2.53
C LYS A 43 -4.48 -16.90 2.83
N GLY A 44 -5.57 -16.84 2.09
CA GLY A 44 -6.67 -15.94 2.46
C GLY A 44 -6.40 -14.44 2.24
N LEU A 45 -5.33 -14.07 1.51
CA LEU A 45 -4.95 -12.66 1.37
C LEU A 45 -6.01 -11.86 0.61
N LEU A 46 -6.64 -12.44 -0.42
CA LEU A 46 -7.67 -11.77 -1.19
C LEU A 46 -8.91 -11.52 -0.33
N GLU A 47 -9.28 -12.49 0.50
CA GLU A 47 -10.38 -12.41 1.44
C GLU A 47 -10.14 -11.27 2.45
N ILE A 48 -8.92 -11.15 2.99
CA ILE A 48 -8.53 -10.03 3.86
C ILE A 48 -8.59 -8.70 3.09
N ILE A 49 -8.03 -8.63 1.88
CA ILE A 49 -8.03 -7.43 1.04
C ILE A 49 -9.46 -6.96 0.73
N SER A 50 -10.38 -7.89 0.51
CA SER A 50 -11.80 -7.63 0.23
C SER A 50 -12.66 -7.41 1.47
N SER A 51 -12.09 -7.52 2.67
CA SER A 51 -12.84 -7.35 3.90
C SER A 51 -13.31 -5.91 4.06
N GLU A 52 -14.49 -5.75 4.65
CA GLU A 52 -15.13 -4.43 4.78
C GLU A 52 -14.23 -3.45 5.54
N VAL A 53 -13.59 -3.90 6.63
CA VAL A 53 -12.66 -3.06 7.39
C VAL A 53 -11.48 -2.57 6.56
N VAL A 54 -10.88 -3.42 5.71
CA VAL A 54 -9.77 -3.00 4.84
C VAL A 54 -10.25 -1.98 3.82
N ILE A 55 -11.43 -2.19 3.23
CA ILE A 55 -12.02 -1.24 2.27
C ILE A 55 -12.26 0.12 2.93
N LEU A 56 -12.81 0.14 4.16
CA LEU A 56 -13.03 1.38 4.89
C LEU A 56 -11.72 2.11 5.20
N THR A 57 -10.74 1.40 5.73
CA THR A 57 -9.42 1.97 6.01
C THR A 57 -8.78 2.51 4.72
N ALA A 58 -8.92 1.81 3.59
CA ALA A 58 -8.43 2.26 2.29
C ALA A 58 -9.13 3.54 1.83
N VAL A 59 -10.46 3.62 1.92
CA VAL A 59 -11.23 4.84 1.60
C VAL A 59 -10.78 6.01 2.47
N HIS A 60 -10.58 5.81 3.77
CA HIS A 60 -10.08 6.83 4.69
C HIS A 60 -8.67 7.32 4.31
N ASN A 61 -7.76 6.40 4.01
CA ASN A 61 -6.39 6.74 3.61
C ASN A 61 -6.37 7.52 2.29
N ILE A 62 -7.11 7.06 1.27
CA ILE A 62 -7.17 7.75 -0.02
C ILE A 62 -7.84 9.12 0.13
N LYS A 63 -8.88 9.27 0.96
CA LYS A 63 -9.50 10.57 1.25
C LYS A 63 -8.50 11.59 1.80
N ALA A 64 -7.61 11.15 2.71
CA ALA A 64 -6.60 12.00 3.33
C ALA A 64 -5.46 12.41 2.36
N ASN A 65 -5.30 11.72 1.24
CA ASN A 65 -4.26 12.01 0.26
C ASN A 65 -4.55 13.33 -0.49
N ARG A 66 -3.49 14.11 -0.78
CA ARG A 66 -3.60 15.40 -1.48
C ARG A 66 -4.25 15.33 -2.88
N GLY A 67 -4.17 14.16 -3.52
CA GLY A 67 -4.74 13.89 -4.85
C GLY A 67 -6.15 13.27 -4.83
N SER A 68 -6.82 13.24 -3.67
CA SER A 68 -8.13 12.61 -3.49
C SER A 68 -9.22 13.27 -4.33
N GLU A 69 -9.15 14.59 -4.50
CA GLU A 69 -10.08 15.38 -5.31
C GLU A 69 -9.68 15.48 -6.79
N THR A 70 -8.62 14.78 -7.21
CA THR A 70 -8.19 14.78 -8.61
C THR A 70 -8.76 13.58 -9.35
N PRO A 71 -9.67 13.77 -10.32
CA PRO A 71 -10.39 12.66 -10.96
C PRO A 71 -9.48 11.85 -11.88
N GLY A 72 -9.78 10.57 -12.07
CA GLY A 72 -9.11 9.70 -13.04
C GLY A 72 -9.62 9.94 -14.47
N SER A 73 -9.56 8.89 -15.30
CA SER A 73 -10.17 8.89 -16.64
C SER A 73 -11.69 8.80 -16.60
N ASP A 74 -12.23 8.29 -15.50
CA ASP A 74 -13.65 8.09 -15.19
C ASP A 74 -14.37 9.38 -14.76
N GLY A 75 -13.62 10.42 -14.39
CA GLY A 75 -14.18 11.70 -13.94
C GLY A 75 -14.63 11.70 -12.48
N GLU A 76 -14.65 10.56 -11.79
CA GLU A 76 -15.01 10.47 -10.37
C GLU A 76 -13.86 10.93 -9.46
N THR A 77 -14.21 11.59 -8.36
CA THR A 77 -13.28 11.91 -7.26
C THR A 77 -13.61 11.09 -6.02
N MET A 78 -12.74 11.16 -5.00
CA MET A 78 -13.07 10.55 -3.71
C MET A 78 -14.33 11.15 -3.07
N ARG A 79 -14.62 12.43 -3.31
CA ARG A 79 -15.86 13.04 -2.84
C ARG A 79 -17.08 12.37 -3.46
N SER A 80 -17.04 12.14 -4.77
CA SER A 80 -18.13 11.45 -5.49
C SER A 80 -18.37 10.04 -4.96
N ILE A 81 -17.32 9.34 -4.53
CA ILE A 81 -17.45 8.02 -3.87
C ILE A 81 -18.09 8.18 -2.48
N LEU A 82 -17.64 9.16 -1.68
CA LEU A 82 -18.14 9.37 -0.32
C LEU A 82 -19.57 9.91 -0.24
N GLU A 83 -20.11 10.44 -1.33
CA GLU A 83 -21.51 10.88 -1.44
C GLU A 83 -22.48 9.74 -1.78
N GLN A 84 -21.98 8.57 -2.20
CA GLN A 84 -22.79 7.38 -2.46
C GLN A 84 -23.20 6.69 -1.16
N ASP A 85 -24.19 5.79 -1.24
CA ASP A 85 -24.56 4.96 -0.09
C ASP A 85 -23.39 4.08 0.33
N TYR A 86 -23.22 3.94 1.64
CA TYR A 86 -22.15 3.16 2.23
C TYR A 86 -22.11 1.73 1.71
N GLN A 87 -23.25 1.03 1.69
CA GLN A 87 -23.33 -0.37 1.29
C GLN A 87 -23.02 -0.53 -0.20
N ASP A 88 -23.46 0.43 -1.02
CA ASP A 88 -23.19 0.44 -2.45
C ASP A 88 -21.69 0.62 -2.74
N VAL A 89 -21.00 1.49 -2.00
CA VAL A 89 -19.54 1.66 -2.14
C VAL A 89 -18.80 0.39 -1.77
N ILE A 90 -19.14 -0.24 -0.63
CA ILE A 90 -18.50 -1.49 -0.20
C ILE A 90 -18.75 -2.60 -1.24
N ALA A 91 -19.98 -2.77 -1.70
CA ALA A 91 -20.32 -3.74 -2.73
C ALA A 91 -19.55 -3.50 -4.02
N ARG A 92 -19.52 -2.24 -4.51
CA ARG A 92 -18.78 -1.86 -5.72
C ARG A 92 -17.30 -2.19 -5.61
N VAL A 93 -16.66 -1.92 -4.46
CA VAL A 93 -15.24 -2.26 -4.25
C VAL A 93 -15.03 -3.77 -4.23
N LYS A 94 -15.88 -4.53 -3.54
CA LYS A 94 -15.81 -6.00 -3.50
C LYS A 94 -15.97 -6.63 -4.88
N ASP A 95 -16.97 -6.20 -5.63
CA ASP A 95 -17.23 -6.67 -7.00
C ASP A 95 -16.04 -6.33 -7.91
N THR A 96 -15.48 -5.12 -7.78
CA THR A 96 -14.30 -4.70 -8.55
C THR A 96 -13.06 -5.50 -8.17
N LEU A 97 -12.87 -5.89 -6.90
CA LEU A 97 -11.78 -6.79 -6.48
C LEU A 97 -11.93 -8.19 -7.06
N MET A 98 -13.16 -8.69 -7.18
CA MET A 98 -13.45 -10.02 -7.73
C MET A 98 -13.27 -10.09 -9.24
N ASP A 99 -13.65 -9.04 -9.97
CA ASP A 99 -13.57 -8.97 -11.44
C ASP A 99 -12.85 -7.70 -11.90
N TYR A 100 -11.56 -7.62 -11.55
CA TYR A 100 -10.79 -6.39 -11.72
C TYR A 100 -10.45 -6.06 -13.17
N HIS A 101 -11.04 -4.96 -13.65
CA HIS A 101 -10.74 -4.36 -14.95
C HIS A 101 -10.26 -2.90 -14.74
N PRO A 102 -8.93 -2.64 -14.72
CA PRO A 102 -8.39 -1.32 -14.41
C PRO A 102 -8.83 -0.27 -15.44
N ALA A 103 -9.20 0.92 -14.97
CA ALA A 103 -9.48 2.03 -15.87
C ALA A 103 -8.18 2.57 -16.50
N PRO A 104 -8.24 3.14 -17.71
CA PRO A 104 -7.08 3.78 -18.32
C PRO A 104 -6.51 4.90 -17.44
N VAL A 105 -5.19 4.96 -17.28
CA VAL A 105 -4.56 6.02 -16.48
C VAL A 105 -4.61 7.35 -17.23
N ARG A 106 -5.23 8.38 -16.62
CA ARG A 106 -5.30 9.73 -17.19
C ARG A 106 -3.95 10.44 -17.07
N ARG A 107 -3.39 10.87 -18.19
CA ARG A 107 -2.11 11.59 -18.21
C ARG A 107 -2.30 13.09 -18.00
N VAL A 108 -1.53 13.68 -17.09
CA VAL A 108 -1.40 15.14 -16.95
C VAL A 108 0.07 15.54 -16.98
N TYR A 109 0.34 16.81 -17.32
CA TYR A 109 1.69 17.35 -17.43
C TYR A 109 1.87 18.51 -16.46
N ILE A 110 2.70 18.31 -15.44
CA ILE A 110 2.98 19.31 -14.40
C ILE A 110 4.26 20.08 -14.76
N PRO A 111 4.24 21.42 -14.80
CA PRO A 111 5.44 22.22 -15.06
C PRO A 111 6.56 21.93 -14.06
N LYS A 112 7.80 21.82 -14.55
CA LYS A 112 8.98 21.80 -13.66
C LYS A 112 9.29 23.25 -13.23
N PRO A 113 9.54 23.52 -11.95
CA PRO A 113 9.99 24.85 -11.52
C PRO A 113 11.24 25.28 -12.29
N GLY A 114 11.20 26.46 -12.93
CA GLY A 114 12.32 27.04 -13.66
C GLY A 114 12.74 26.32 -14.95
N LYS A 115 11.94 25.40 -15.49
CA LYS A 115 12.25 24.69 -16.75
C LYS A 115 11.05 24.68 -17.70
N THR A 116 11.31 24.61 -19.00
CA THR A 116 10.27 24.49 -20.05
C THR A 116 9.66 23.09 -20.12
N GLU A 117 10.42 22.07 -19.70
CA GLU A 117 9.96 20.69 -19.63
C GLU A 117 8.84 20.48 -18.59
N LYS A 118 7.94 19.55 -18.88
CA LYS A 118 6.86 19.12 -17.96
C LYS A 118 7.11 17.70 -17.45
N ARG A 119 6.69 17.42 -16.21
CA ARG A 119 6.66 16.08 -15.62
C ARG A 119 5.34 15.39 -16.00
N PRO A 120 5.36 14.26 -16.72
CA PRO A 120 4.15 13.47 -16.92
C PRO A 120 3.76 12.81 -15.60
N LEU A 121 2.50 12.92 -15.20
CA LEU A 121 1.92 12.21 -14.06
C LEU A 121 0.70 11.42 -14.55
N GLY A 122 0.60 10.17 -14.12
CA GLY A 122 -0.57 9.33 -14.34
C GLY A 122 -1.52 9.44 -13.16
N ILE A 123 -2.81 9.64 -13.41
CA ILE A 123 -3.86 9.71 -12.41
C ILE A 123 -4.84 8.56 -12.68
N THR A 124 -4.94 7.65 -11.73
CA THR A 124 -5.86 6.50 -11.76
C THR A 124 -7.29 6.92 -11.42
N ALA A 125 -8.26 6.09 -11.82
CA ALA A 125 -9.65 6.21 -11.40
C ALA A 125 -9.78 6.21 -9.87
N ALA A 126 -10.83 6.83 -9.34
CA ALA A 126 -11.01 6.93 -7.89
C ALA A 126 -11.17 5.54 -7.25
N ILE A 127 -11.95 4.65 -7.90
CA ILE A 127 -12.12 3.27 -7.46
C ILE A 127 -10.78 2.51 -7.50
N ASP A 128 -9.98 2.68 -8.55
CA ASP A 128 -8.66 2.04 -8.66
C ASP A 128 -7.71 2.45 -7.53
N LYS A 129 -7.77 3.71 -7.08
CA LYS A 129 -6.96 4.16 -5.92
C LYS A 129 -7.36 3.40 -4.65
N VAL A 130 -8.66 3.19 -4.43
CA VAL A 130 -9.15 2.42 -3.27
C VAL A 130 -8.71 0.96 -3.37
N ILE A 131 -8.85 0.34 -4.54
CA ILE A 131 -8.42 -1.05 -4.79
C ILE A 131 -6.91 -1.22 -4.52
N GLN A 132 -6.10 -0.32 -5.08
CA GLN A 132 -4.64 -0.33 -4.89
C GLN A 132 -4.27 -0.16 -3.42
N GLU A 133 -5.00 0.67 -2.69
CA GLU A 133 -4.79 0.90 -1.28
C GLU A 133 -5.19 -0.31 -0.43
N CYS A 134 -6.31 -0.99 -0.72
CA CYS A 134 -6.69 -2.25 -0.06
C CYS A 134 -5.57 -3.28 -0.18
N VAL A 135 -5.03 -3.43 -1.40
CA VAL A 135 -3.91 -4.34 -1.66
C VAL A 135 -2.67 -3.89 -0.87
N ARG A 136 -2.32 -2.59 -0.94
CA ARG A 136 -1.15 -2.03 -0.25
C ARG A 136 -1.19 -2.31 1.25
N ILE A 137 -2.30 -2.02 1.91
CA ILE A 137 -2.49 -2.22 3.36
C ILE A 137 -2.10 -3.65 3.77
N VAL A 138 -2.54 -4.66 3.01
CA VAL A 138 -2.33 -6.07 3.35
C VAL A 138 -0.94 -6.58 2.99
N ILE A 139 -0.37 -6.15 1.85
CA ILE A 139 0.95 -6.64 1.41
C ILE A 139 2.13 -5.90 2.06
N GLU A 140 1.93 -4.64 2.47
CA GLU A 140 2.98 -3.79 3.04
C GLU A 140 3.72 -4.42 4.23
N PRO A 141 3.08 -5.01 5.27
CA PRO A 141 3.81 -5.63 6.37
C PRO A 141 4.70 -6.80 5.93
N ILE A 142 4.29 -7.55 4.91
CA ILE A 142 5.08 -8.66 4.35
C ILE A 142 6.32 -8.11 3.63
N LEU A 143 6.16 -7.02 2.87
CA LEU A 143 7.26 -6.41 2.13
C LEU A 143 8.23 -5.67 3.05
N GLU A 144 7.73 -4.92 4.03
CA GLU A 144 8.54 -4.18 5.00
C GLU A 144 9.50 -5.07 5.77
N ALA A 145 9.05 -6.25 6.21
CA ALA A 145 9.89 -7.23 6.89
C ALA A 145 11.02 -7.78 5.98
N GLN A 146 10.84 -7.75 4.66
CA GLN A 146 11.78 -8.29 3.70
C GLN A 146 12.75 -7.24 3.15
N PHE A 147 12.34 -5.98 3.04
CA PHE A 147 13.14 -4.92 2.44
C PHE A 147 14.52 -4.75 3.08
N PHE A 148 15.47 -4.30 2.27
CA PHE A 148 16.80 -3.94 2.71
C PHE A 148 16.75 -2.76 3.71
N ALA A 149 17.58 -2.80 4.75
CA ALA A 149 17.57 -1.80 5.82
C ALA A 149 17.84 -0.38 5.32
N HIS A 150 18.64 -0.23 4.26
CA HIS A 150 18.96 1.08 3.64
C HIS A 150 18.17 1.34 2.35
N SER A 151 16.99 0.73 2.20
CA SER A 151 15.97 1.18 1.25
C SER A 151 15.07 2.22 1.94
N TYR A 152 14.91 3.41 1.36
CA TYR A 152 14.24 4.54 2.04
C TYR A 152 13.01 5.08 1.30
N GLY A 153 12.87 4.79 0.00
CA GLY A 153 11.82 5.38 -0.82
C GLY A 153 10.46 4.74 -0.55
N PHE A 154 9.43 5.58 -0.33
CA PHE A 154 8.03 5.17 -0.23
C PHE A 154 7.75 4.11 0.85
N ARG A 155 8.47 4.18 1.98
CA ARG A 155 8.30 3.27 3.11
C ARG A 155 7.79 4.02 4.34
N PRO A 156 6.95 3.42 5.18
CA PRO A 156 6.55 4.02 6.44
C PRO A 156 7.77 4.42 7.29
N MET A 157 7.73 5.62 7.87
CA MET A 157 8.78 6.13 8.77
C MET A 157 10.20 6.18 8.15
N ARG A 158 10.30 6.26 6.81
CA ARG A 158 11.55 6.46 6.07
C ARG A 158 11.43 7.65 5.14
N ASP A 159 12.52 8.39 4.96
CA ASP A 159 12.57 9.52 4.04
C ASP A 159 13.94 9.67 3.35
N ALA A 160 14.02 10.61 2.40
CA ALA A 160 15.24 10.89 1.65
C ALA A 160 16.35 11.50 2.51
N HIS A 161 16.03 12.17 3.62
CA HIS A 161 17.02 12.75 4.52
C HIS A 161 17.75 11.66 5.32
N MET A 162 17.03 10.60 5.74
CA MET A 162 17.65 9.42 6.36
C MET A 162 18.63 8.72 5.40
N ALA A 163 18.31 8.67 4.10
CA ALA A 163 19.22 8.13 3.09
C ALA A 163 20.51 8.96 3.00
N LEU A 164 20.37 10.29 2.94
CA LEU A 164 21.52 11.20 2.91
C LEU A 164 22.38 11.10 4.17
N ALA A 165 21.75 11.05 5.36
CA ALA A 165 22.46 10.88 6.62
C ALA A 165 23.29 9.61 6.64
N ARG A 166 22.75 8.49 6.11
CA ARG A 166 23.49 7.24 5.98
C ARG A 166 24.68 7.35 5.02
N VAL A 167 24.52 8.03 3.89
CA VAL A 167 25.63 8.26 2.94
C VAL A 167 26.76 9.04 3.62
N VAL A 168 26.42 10.14 4.31
CA VAL A 168 27.40 10.97 5.04
C VAL A 168 28.14 10.15 6.09
N GLU A 169 27.43 9.34 6.87
CA GLU A 169 28.01 8.46 7.87
C GLU A 169 29.02 7.47 7.24
N VAL A 170 28.63 6.79 6.16
CA VAL A 170 29.48 5.82 5.46
C VAL A 170 30.73 6.48 4.87
N VAL A 171 30.58 7.64 4.23
CA VAL A 171 31.69 8.42 3.67
C VAL A 171 32.69 8.79 4.77
N HIS A 172 32.20 9.26 5.93
CA HIS A 172 33.04 9.60 7.07
C HIS A 172 33.79 8.38 7.63
N GLN A 173 33.10 7.24 7.78
CA GLN A 173 33.70 6.00 8.31
C GLN A 173 34.73 5.39 7.37
N THR A 174 34.56 5.52 6.06
CA THR A 174 35.41 4.88 5.05
C THR A 174 36.56 5.77 4.57
N GLY A 175 36.59 7.04 4.97
CA GLY A 175 37.68 7.96 4.66
C GLY A 175 37.65 8.53 3.24
N TYR A 176 36.57 8.34 2.47
CA TYR A 176 36.38 8.91 1.14
C TYR A 176 35.78 10.33 1.18
N HIS A 177 36.39 11.22 1.96
CA HIS A 177 36.01 12.64 2.05
C HIS A 177 36.57 13.47 0.90
#